data_AF-A0A4R0NGZ6-F1
#
_entry.id   AF-A0A4R0NGZ6-F1
#
_cell.length_a   1.000
_cell.length_b   1.000
_cell.length_c   1.000
_cell.angle_alpha   90.00
_cell.angle_beta   90.00
_cell.angle_gamma   90.00
#
_symmetry.space_group_name_H-M   'P 1'
#
loop_
_entity.id
_entity.type
_entity.pdbx_description
1 polymer ?
#
loop_
_entity_poly.entity_id
_entity_poly.type
_entity_poly.pdbx_seq_one_letter_code
_entity_poly.pdbx_strand_id
1 'polypeptide(L)'
;MLKYIFIWLLFCTVAAYAQDAPADLGVIPAPTSVILKKGNFTIGAKTQILYSDSKSKKIAIVLKDYLQKRYGLKLPLLAETTNKSTPAIVFTYQDKLAKEAYRLTAGSTLLNISGDEAGLFYGLQTLMQVIKMEGSKLYLPCVEINDKPRYPYRGIMQDVGYHIYPVSFIKSQIEMLARYKMNVYHWHLTEDHGWRIEIKKYPKLTSVGAYRASTQISHYTDSLNGQDHLPYGGFYTQEEIKEVVDFAAQRQVTVIPEIELPGHSLAALAAYPELACGDHPGPFKVAESWGIYDDVYCAGKENTFKFLEDVLTEVMALFPSPYIHIGGDECPKKRWEACKYCQKRIKDEHLKNEFELQSYFVKRIERFVNSKGRKIIGWDEILEGGLAPNATVMAWRNIDEGIKAAQQNHDVVMSPTSHVYFDFIQGKRELEPLAIGWGYNTLSRVYAYDPTPKVLTDDQKKHIIGVEAAIWTEHMDTHRKVEYMLYPRLMALAEVAWTFPEKKDSVSFFEHRLPKHLLELDKTDKIYRVPGPIGITDTTLIGSVFKISLKVPVEGAKIYYNFEGQDARETDYLYEKPIDIILRKGEKRQLKAIVITPSGKRSANTSTLFINP
;
A
#
# COMPACT_ATOMS: atom_id res chain seq x y z
N MET A 1 1.22 79.33 31.71
CA MET A 1 0.88 78.01 32.30
C MET A 1 1.01 76.96 31.22
N LEU A 2 2.19 76.32 31.16
CA LEU A 2 2.56 75.27 30.22
C LEU A 2 1.99 73.93 30.72
N LYS A 3 1.24 73.20 29.89
CA LYS A 3 0.85 71.81 30.16
C LYS A 3 1.59 70.87 29.21
N TYR A 4 2.30 69.94 29.83
CA TYR A 4 3.11 68.86 29.27
C TYR A 4 2.29 67.85 28.49
N ILE A 5 2.81 67.40 27.33
CA ILE A 5 2.53 66.06 26.79
C ILE A 5 3.87 65.49 26.31
N PHE A 6 4.37 64.49 27.05
CA PHE A 6 5.52 63.66 26.71
C PHE A 6 4.99 62.47 25.90
N ILE A 7 5.41 62.32 24.63
CA ILE A 7 5.16 61.11 23.84
C ILE A 7 6.43 60.27 23.84
N TRP A 8 6.38 59.13 24.51
CA TRP A 8 7.38 58.07 24.43
C TRP A 8 7.18 57.27 23.14
N LEU A 9 8.16 57.32 22.24
CA LEU A 9 8.23 56.45 21.05
C LEU A 9 8.86 55.11 21.48
N LEU A 10 8.02 54.10 21.68
CA LEU A 10 8.45 52.71 21.85
C LEU A 10 8.81 52.15 20.46
N PHE A 11 10.10 52.02 20.18
CA PHE A 11 10.60 51.25 19.04
C PHE A 11 10.39 49.75 19.35
N CYS A 12 9.22 49.21 18.98
CA CYS A 12 9.04 47.76 18.89
C CYS A 12 9.78 47.28 17.63
N THR A 13 11.01 46.80 17.82
CA THR A 13 11.67 45.94 16.84
C THR A 13 10.89 44.63 16.75
N VAL A 14 9.99 44.55 15.76
CA VAL A 14 9.40 43.29 15.33
C VAL A 14 10.54 42.48 14.73
N ALA A 15 11.13 41.60 15.55
CA ALA A 15 11.91 40.49 15.04
C ALA A 15 10.95 39.62 14.23
N ALA A 16 10.90 39.88 12.92
CA ALA A 16 10.33 38.95 11.97
C ALA A 16 11.17 37.66 12.06
N TYR A 17 10.71 36.71 12.87
CA TYR A 17 11.06 35.33 12.66
C TYR A 17 10.50 34.99 11.28
N ALA A 18 11.36 35.07 10.26
CA ALA A 18 11.12 34.30 9.06
C ALA A 18 10.93 32.86 9.54
N GLN A 19 9.69 32.36 9.46
CA GLN A 19 9.49 30.92 9.46
C GLN A 19 10.26 30.45 8.24
N ASP A 20 11.47 29.94 8.46
CA ASP A 20 12.16 29.15 7.46
C ASP A 20 11.13 28.13 6.97
N ALA A 21 10.70 28.29 5.72
CA ALA A 21 9.81 27.32 5.10
C ALA A 21 10.43 25.94 5.35
N PRO A 22 9.66 24.97 5.87
CA PRO A 22 10.21 23.64 6.14
C PRO A 22 10.93 23.16 4.88
N ALA A 23 12.12 22.59 5.06
CA ALA A 23 13.01 22.16 3.99
C ALA A 23 12.35 21.05 3.14
N ASP A 24 11.45 21.42 2.23
CA ASP A 24 10.69 20.51 1.41
C ASP A 24 11.51 20.07 0.19
N LEU A 25 12.06 18.86 0.29
CA LEU A 25 12.82 18.23 -0.78
C LEU A 25 11.96 17.54 -1.85
N GLY A 26 10.63 17.50 -1.69
CA GLY A 26 9.75 16.76 -2.60
C GLY A 26 9.68 15.26 -2.32
N VAL A 27 10.14 14.78 -1.16
CA VAL A 27 10.30 13.34 -0.87
C VAL A 27 9.03 12.74 -0.25
N ILE A 28 8.58 11.59 -0.77
CA ILE A 28 7.56 10.75 -0.15
C ILE A 28 8.16 9.35 0.10
N PRO A 29 8.11 8.82 1.33
CA PRO A 29 7.62 9.48 2.55
C PRO A 29 8.51 10.62 3.08
N ALA A 30 7.95 11.56 3.85
CA ALA A 30 8.69 12.64 4.48
C ALA A 30 9.76 12.10 5.46
N PRO A 31 11.03 12.53 5.34
CA PRO A 31 12.09 12.09 6.25
C PRO A 31 11.90 12.61 7.68
N THR A 32 12.44 11.88 8.65
CA THR A 32 12.42 12.26 10.07
C THR A 32 13.11 13.61 10.33
N SER A 33 14.23 13.89 9.66
CA SER A 33 14.98 15.14 9.78
C SER A 33 15.64 15.52 8.45
N VAL A 34 15.53 16.81 8.08
CA VAL A 34 16.17 17.40 6.92
C VAL A 34 16.80 18.74 7.32
N ILE A 35 18.08 18.92 7.01
CA ILE A 35 18.83 20.16 7.24
C ILE A 35 19.46 20.58 5.92
N LEU A 36 18.87 21.58 5.27
CA LEU A 36 19.46 22.19 4.06
C LEU A 36 20.74 22.94 4.42
N LYS A 37 21.73 22.82 3.54
CA LYS A 37 23.00 23.54 3.61
C LYS A 37 23.16 24.37 2.34
N LYS A 38 24.02 25.38 2.40
CA LYS A 38 24.31 26.24 1.24
C LYS A 38 25.02 25.45 0.13
N GLY A 39 24.57 25.62 -1.11
CA GLY A 39 25.18 25.05 -2.30
C GLY A 39 24.46 23.80 -2.82
N ASN A 40 25.04 23.19 -3.85
CA ASN A 40 24.52 21.99 -4.50
C ASN A 40 25.65 20.98 -4.73
N PHE A 41 25.33 19.69 -4.66
CA PHE A 41 26.14 18.63 -5.23
C PHE A 41 25.74 18.44 -6.70
N THR A 42 26.70 18.50 -7.62
CA THR A 42 26.44 18.29 -9.06
C THR A 42 26.89 16.89 -9.48
N ILE A 43 26.00 16.15 -10.13
CA ILE A 43 26.29 14.83 -10.70
C ILE A 43 26.67 15.03 -12.17
N GLY A 44 27.91 14.73 -12.53
CA GLY A 44 28.41 14.88 -13.89
C GLY A 44 29.39 13.78 -14.28
N ALA A 45 29.96 13.85 -15.48
CA ALA A 45 30.83 12.81 -16.03
C ALA A 45 32.09 12.50 -15.19
N LYS A 46 32.51 13.43 -14.32
CA LYS A 46 33.66 13.24 -13.40
C LYS A 46 33.25 12.66 -12.03
N THR A 47 31.95 12.56 -11.75
CA THR A 47 31.45 12.01 -10.48
C THR A 47 31.73 10.51 -10.43
N GLN A 48 32.26 10.04 -9.30
CA GLN A 48 32.51 8.63 -9.06
C GLN A 48 31.44 8.04 -8.14
N ILE A 49 31.13 6.75 -8.30
CA ILE A 49 30.32 5.98 -7.35
C ILE A 49 31.27 5.05 -6.59
N LEU A 50 31.30 5.19 -5.27
CA LEU A 50 32.20 4.44 -4.38
C LEU A 50 31.40 3.53 -3.45
N TYR A 51 31.98 2.39 -3.06
CA TYR A 51 31.40 1.44 -2.12
C TYR A 51 32.45 0.94 -1.10
N SER A 52 32.02 0.69 0.14
CA SER A 52 32.90 0.25 1.22
C SER A 52 33.10 -1.28 1.29
N ASP A 53 32.13 -2.06 0.80
CA ASP A 53 32.09 -3.52 0.88
C ASP A 53 31.17 -4.17 -0.16
N SER A 54 30.95 -5.49 -0.08
CA SER A 54 30.10 -6.22 -1.03
C SER A 54 28.61 -5.86 -0.93
N LYS A 55 28.11 -5.49 0.26
CA LYS A 55 26.70 -5.11 0.47
C LYS A 55 26.42 -3.74 -0.15
N SER A 56 27.24 -2.75 0.17
CA SER A 56 27.18 -1.41 -0.42
C SER A 56 27.46 -1.40 -1.93
N LYS A 57 28.30 -2.32 -2.43
CA LYS A 57 28.51 -2.51 -3.88
C LYS A 57 27.20 -2.82 -4.63
N LYS A 58 26.34 -3.67 -4.07
CA LYS A 58 25.04 -4.00 -4.70
C LYS A 58 24.20 -2.74 -4.90
N ILE A 59 24.09 -1.90 -3.87
CA ILE A 59 23.33 -0.64 -3.91
C ILE A 59 23.95 0.36 -4.87
N ALA A 60 25.29 0.46 -4.87
CA ALA A 60 26.02 1.32 -5.79
C ALA A 60 25.81 0.94 -7.27
N ILE A 61 25.68 -0.35 -7.59
CA ILE A 61 25.31 -0.83 -8.94
C ILE A 61 23.92 -0.35 -9.33
N VAL A 62 22.94 -0.43 -8.43
CA VAL A 62 21.56 0.04 -8.70
C VAL A 62 21.56 1.53 -9.05
N LEU A 63 22.31 2.37 -8.31
CA LEU A 63 22.44 3.79 -8.64
C LEU A 63 23.09 4.00 -10.02
N LYS A 64 24.17 3.28 -10.30
CA LYS A 64 24.88 3.37 -11.59
C LYS A 64 23.93 3.07 -12.75
N ASP A 65 23.18 1.97 -12.66
CA ASP A 65 22.25 1.54 -13.70
C ASP A 65 21.10 2.52 -13.86
N TYR A 66 20.58 3.06 -12.74
CA TYR A 66 19.56 4.12 -12.76
C TYR A 66 20.07 5.37 -13.48
N LEU A 67 21.25 5.88 -13.13
CA LEU A 67 21.82 7.08 -13.74
C LEU A 67 22.11 6.89 -15.24
N GLN A 68 22.57 5.69 -15.63
CA GLN A 68 22.77 5.35 -17.03
C GLN A 68 21.44 5.25 -17.79
N LYS A 69 20.44 4.54 -17.26
CA LYS A 69 19.15 4.33 -17.92
C LYS A 69 18.33 5.61 -18.02
N ARG A 70 18.32 6.42 -16.96
CA ARG A 70 17.45 7.61 -16.86
C ARG A 70 18.07 8.88 -17.45
N TYR A 71 19.39 9.01 -17.37
CA TYR A 71 20.11 10.24 -17.73
C TYR A 71 21.30 10.04 -18.67
N GLY A 72 21.58 8.80 -19.10
CA GLY A 72 22.70 8.49 -20.00
C GLY A 72 24.09 8.66 -19.36
N LEU A 73 24.18 8.86 -18.04
CA LEU A 73 25.45 9.08 -17.35
C LEU A 73 26.16 7.76 -17.03
N LYS A 74 27.29 7.52 -17.69
CA LYS A 74 28.19 6.39 -17.42
C LYS A 74 29.22 6.79 -16.38
N LEU A 75 28.95 6.53 -15.11
CA LEU A 75 29.86 6.84 -14.01
C LEU A 75 30.75 5.63 -13.64
N PRO A 76 32.02 5.86 -13.28
CA PRO A 76 32.88 4.80 -12.77
C PRO A 76 32.40 4.31 -11.40
N LEU A 77 32.45 2.98 -11.21
CA LEU A 77 32.14 2.30 -9.96
C LEU A 77 33.44 1.73 -9.38
N LEU A 78 33.87 2.20 -8.21
CA LEU A 78 35.16 1.87 -7.62
C LEU A 78 35.00 1.50 -6.15
N ALA A 79 35.92 0.68 -5.63
CA ALA A 79 36.04 0.51 -4.18
C ALA A 79 36.52 1.83 -3.57
N GLU A 80 36.06 2.14 -2.35
CA GLU A 80 36.48 3.36 -1.65
C GLU A 80 38.00 3.37 -1.43
N THR A 81 38.65 4.50 -1.75
CA THR A 81 40.08 4.74 -1.51
C THR A 81 40.26 6.08 -0.80
N THR A 82 41.44 6.35 -0.26
CA THR A 82 41.72 7.55 0.55
C THR A 82 41.76 8.87 -0.21
N ASN A 83 41.66 8.87 -1.54
CA ASN A 83 41.86 10.08 -2.36
C ASN A 83 40.54 10.87 -2.54
N LYS A 84 40.39 11.98 -1.82
CA LYS A 84 39.12 12.76 -1.67
C LYS A 84 38.97 13.95 -2.63
N SER A 85 39.79 14.07 -3.68
CA SER A 85 39.80 15.27 -4.55
C SER A 85 38.74 15.26 -5.67
N THR A 86 38.14 14.11 -5.97
CA THR A 86 37.15 13.97 -7.07
C THR A 86 35.73 13.91 -6.52
N PRO A 87 34.73 14.53 -7.19
CA PRO A 87 33.35 14.44 -6.72
C PRO A 87 32.88 12.99 -6.62
N ALA A 88 32.30 12.59 -5.50
CA ALA A 88 31.96 11.19 -5.24
C ALA A 88 30.60 11.01 -4.54
N ILE A 89 29.91 9.93 -4.91
CA ILE A 89 28.74 9.38 -4.23
C ILE A 89 29.18 8.08 -3.56
N VAL A 90 29.16 8.04 -2.24
CA VAL A 90 29.70 6.95 -1.43
C VAL A 90 28.58 6.21 -0.73
N PHE A 91 28.61 4.88 -0.79
CA PHE A 91 27.76 4.00 0.01
C PHE A 91 28.60 3.32 1.08
N THR A 92 28.24 3.55 2.35
CA THR A 92 28.99 3.06 3.51
C THR A 92 28.10 2.17 4.37
N TYR A 93 28.37 0.86 4.40
CA TYR A 93 27.63 -0.04 5.29
C TYR A 93 27.93 0.28 6.77
N GLN A 94 26.88 0.46 7.57
CA GLN A 94 26.94 0.74 9.00
C GLN A 94 25.78 0.06 9.72
N ASP A 95 26.08 -0.89 10.59
CA ASP A 95 25.10 -1.66 11.38
C ASP A 95 24.78 -1.06 12.76
N LYS A 96 25.44 0.06 13.11
CA LYS A 96 25.22 0.77 14.39
C LYS A 96 23.98 1.66 14.40
N LEU A 97 23.38 1.93 13.22
CA LEU A 97 22.11 2.65 13.14
C LEU A 97 20.95 1.71 13.48
N ALA A 98 19.78 2.27 13.78
CA ALA A 98 18.56 1.47 13.88
C ALA A 98 18.30 0.72 12.56
N LYS A 99 17.64 -0.43 12.63
CA LYS A 99 17.31 -1.24 11.45
C LYS A 99 16.57 -0.38 10.41
N GLU A 100 16.93 -0.54 9.13
CA GLU A 100 16.37 0.22 7.99
C GLU A 100 16.63 1.75 8.04
N ALA A 101 17.33 2.27 9.06
CA ALA A 101 17.66 3.68 9.16
C ALA A 101 18.85 4.03 8.26
N TYR A 102 18.87 5.28 7.80
CA TYR A 102 19.97 5.78 6.99
C TYR A 102 20.29 7.24 7.30
N ARG A 103 21.52 7.61 6.94
CA ARG A 103 21.99 8.99 6.91
C ARG A 103 22.45 9.32 5.49
N LEU A 104 21.93 10.40 4.93
CA LEU A 104 22.36 10.95 3.64
C LEU A 104 22.94 12.35 3.87
N THR A 105 24.22 12.53 3.57
CA THR A 105 24.88 13.84 3.63
C THR A 105 25.42 14.21 2.26
N ALA A 106 25.00 15.36 1.73
CA ALA A 106 25.52 15.93 0.49
C ALA A 106 26.20 17.28 0.79
N GLY A 107 27.51 17.34 0.56
CA GLY A 107 28.27 18.58 0.44
C GLY A 107 28.44 18.98 -1.03
N SER A 108 29.32 19.94 -1.32
CA SER A 108 29.58 20.38 -2.70
C SER A 108 30.36 19.37 -3.54
N THR A 109 31.15 18.50 -2.89
CA THR A 109 32.03 17.52 -3.57
C THR A 109 31.81 16.08 -3.12
N LEU A 110 31.18 15.84 -1.97
CA LEU A 110 30.96 14.49 -1.44
C LEU A 110 29.50 14.31 -1.08
N LEU A 111 28.92 13.21 -1.57
CA LEU A 111 27.64 12.68 -1.11
C LEU A 111 27.91 11.32 -0.46
N ASN A 112 27.44 11.11 0.77
CA ASN A 112 27.54 9.83 1.45
C ASN A 112 26.15 9.36 1.90
N ILE A 113 25.86 8.07 1.67
CA ILE A 113 24.71 7.35 2.21
C ILE A 113 25.25 6.23 3.09
N SER A 114 24.81 6.19 4.35
CA SER A 114 25.21 5.14 5.30
C SER A 114 24.02 4.53 6.02
N GLY A 115 24.08 3.22 6.26
CA GLY A 115 23.05 2.43 6.95
C GLY A 115 23.31 0.93 6.82
N ASP A 116 22.41 0.10 7.33
CA ASP A 116 22.42 -1.34 7.04
C ASP A 116 22.03 -1.59 5.56
N GLU A 117 21.89 -2.84 5.11
CA GLU A 117 21.59 -3.14 3.70
C GLU A 117 20.26 -2.50 3.26
N ALA A 118 19.23 -2.51 4.13
CA ALA A 118 17.95 -1.89 3.87
C ALA A 118 18.01 -0.35 3.96
N GLY A 119 18.73 0.19 4.94
CA GLY A 119 18.97 1.62 5.10
C GLY A 119 19.70 2.22 3.90
N LEU A 120 20.75 1.57 3.39
CA LEU A 120 21.41 1.98 2.16
C LEU A 120 20.44 2.01 0.97
N PHE A 121 19.59 0.98 0.86
CA PHE A 121 18.57 0.93 -0.19
C PHE A 121 17.55 2.07 -0.05
N TYR A 122 17.01 2.34 1.14
CA TYR A 122 16.04 3.43 1.35
C TYR A 122 16.66 4.82 1.23
N GLY A 123 17.93 4.97 1.61
CA GLY A 123 18.70 6.18 1.34
C GLY A 123 18.91 6.41 -0.15
N LEU A 124 19.12 5.34 -0.93
CA LEU A 124 19.13 5.41 -2.40
C LEU A 124 17.75 5.83 -2.96
N GLN A 125 16.64 5.30 -2.43
CA GLN A 125 15.30 5.74 -2.86
C GLN A 125 15.10 7.24 -2.61
N THR A 126 15.53 7.76 -1.46
CA THR A 126 15.51 9.20 -1.19
C THR A 126 16.40 9.97 -2.17
N LEU A 127 17.63 9.50 -2.44
CA LEU A 127 18.50 10.14 -3.43
C LEU A 127 17.82 10.24 -4.80
N MET A 128 17.20 9.16 -5.29
CA MET A 128 16.52 9.14 -6.59
C MET A 128 15.34 10.13 -6.67
N GLN A 129 14.65 10.38 -5.55
CA GLN A 129 13.57 11.38 -5.50
C GLN A 129 14.09 12.82 -5.41
N VAL A 130 15.27 13.03 -4.82
CA VAL A 130 15.85 14.37 -4.59
C VAL A 130 16.66 14.89 -5.78
N ILE A 131 17.15 14.00 -6.66
CA ILE A 131 17.88 14.41 -7.88
C ILE A 131 16.98 15.31 -8.73
N LYS A 132 17.49 16.52 -9.03
CA LYS A 132 16.87 17.50 -9.91
C LYS A 132 17.63 17.57 -11.23
N MET A 133 16.91 17.94 -12.27
CA MET A 133 17.46 18.18 -13.60
C MET A 133 17.06 19.58 -14.07
N GLU A 134 18.05 20.40 -14.41
CA GLU A 134 17.85 21.72 -15.04
C GLU A 134 18.66 21.73 -16.35
N GLY A 135 17.95 21.75 -17.48
CA GLY A 135 18.57 21.48 -18.78
C GLY A 135 19.24 20.10 -18.79
N SER A 136 20.56 20.06 -19.00
CA SER A 136 21.38 18.84 -18.93
C SER A 136 22.10 18.64 -17.60
N LYS A 137 21.94 19.55 -16.64
CA LYS A 137 22.65 19.52 -15.36
C LYS A 137 21.85 18.76 -14.31
N LEU A 138 22.45 17.70 -13.75
CA LEU A 138 21.91 16.96 -12.62
C LEU A 138 22.52 17.44 -11.31
N TYR A 139 21.68 17.72 -10.32
CA TYR A 139 22.14 18.19 -9.03
C TYR A 139 21.12 17.91 -7.92
N LEU A 140 21.58 18.08 -6.68
CA LEU A 140 20.74 18.12 -5.49
C LEU A 140 21.27 19.20 -4.54
N PRO A 141 20.41 19.80 -3.69
CA PRO A 141 20.88 20.71 -2.66
C PRO A 141 21.87 20.01 -1.72
N CYS A 142 22.86 20.76 -1.24
CA CYS A 142 23.64 20.30 -0.11
C CYS A 142 22.71 20.10 1.09
N VAL A 143 22.76 18.94 1.72
CA VAL A 143 21.76 18.54 2.71
C VAL A 143 22.29 17.49 3.67
N GLU A 144 21.72 17.46 4.86
CA GLU A 144 21.82 16.33 5.78
C GLU A 144 20.42 15.79 6.05
N ILE A 145 20.23 14.49 5.83
CA ILE A 145 18.99 13.75 6.08
C ILE A 145 19.32 12.61 7.03
N ASN A 146 18.60 12.55 8.15
CA ASN A 146 18.62 11.41 9.07
C ASN A 146 17.21 10.84 9.10
N ASP A 147 17.05 9.57 8.77
CA ASP A 147 15.73 9.00 8.53
C ASP A 147 15.64 7.54 8.91
N LYS A 148 14.44 7.11 9.28
CA LYS A 148 14.10 5.75 9.70
C LYS A 148 12.59 5.54 9.57
N PRO A 149 12.13 4.30 9.37
CA PRO A 149 10.69 4.03 9.34
C PRO A 149 10.07 4.16 10.73
N ARG A 150 8.79 4.56 10.76
CA ARG A 150 7.90 4.46 11.93
C ARG A 150 7.59 3.00 12.27
N TYR A 151 7.25 2.19 11.26
CA TYR A 151 6.87 0.78 11.45
C TYR A 151 7.79 -0.18 10.69
N PRO A 152 8.15 -1.34 11.27
CA PRO A 152 8.91 -2.37 10.57
C PRO A 152 8.09 -3.13 9.50
N TYR A 153 6.76 -3.13 9.57
CA TYR A 153 5.87 -3.74 8.58
C TYR A 153 5.13 -2.65 7.78
N ARG A 154 5.31 -2.62 6.45
CA ARG A 154 4.73 -1.60 5.56
C ARG A 154 4.28 -2.28 4.27
N GLY A 155 3.03 -2.73 4.24
CA GLY A 155 2.56 -3.68 3.24
C GLY A 155 1.46 -3.19 2.31
N ILE A 156 1.30 -3.92 1.21
CA ILE A 156 0.01 -4.10 0.54
C ILE A 156 -0.24 -5.60 0.44
N MET A 157 -1.52 -5.99 0.48
CA MET A 157 -1.98 -7.29 0.04
C MET A 157 -2.50 -7.17 -1.38
N GLN A 158 -2.08 -8.10 -2.25
CA GLN A 158 -2.61 -8.24 -3.60
C GLN A 158 -3.29 -9.61 -3.73
N ASP A 159 -4.60 -9.58 -3.91
CA ASP A 159 -5.38 -10.74 -4.30
C ASP A 159 -5.12 -11.09 -5.76
N VAL A 160 -4.87 -12.39 -6.00
CA VAL A 160 -4.82 -13.00 -7.32
C VAL A 160 -5.80 -14.19 -7.46
N GLY A 161 -6.48 -14.56 -6.38
CA GLY A 161 -7.48 -15.62 -6.30
C GLY A 161 -8.70 -15.32 -7.17
N TYR A 162 -9.27 -14.11 -7.06
CA TYR A 162 -10.36 -13.67 -7.93
C TYR A 162 -9.90 -13.47 -9.38
N HIS A 163 -8.83 -12.70 -9.61
CA HIS A 163 -8.26 -12.45 -10.93
C HIS A 163 -6.73 -12.54 -10.93
N ILE A 164 -6.16 -13.28 -11.88
CA ILE A 164 -4.70 -13.46 -12.01
C ILE A 164 -4.07 -12.34 -12.86
N TYR A 165 -2.84 -11.94 -12.52
CA TYR A 165 -2.07 -10.93 -13.25
C TYR A 165 -0.72 -11.47 -13.74
N PRO A 166 -0.14 -10.91 -14.83
CA PRO A 166 1.15 -11.35 -15.31
C PRO A 166 2.28 -11.04 -14.31
N VAL A 167 3.32 -11.88 -14.27
CA VAL A 167 4.52 -11.69 -13.42
C VAL A 167 5.15 -10.31 -13.59
N SER A 168 5.15 -9.76 -14.81
CA SER A 168 5.66 -8.42 -15.10
C SER A 168 4.90 -7.32 -14.33
N PHE A 169 3.59 -7.48 -14.16
CA PHE A 169 2.78 -6.57 -13.36
C PHE A 169 3.12 -6.68 -11.88
N ILE A 170 3.20 -7.91 -11.34
CA ILE A 170 3.57 -8.16 -9.94
C ILE A 170 4.91 -7.50 -9.62
N LYS A 171 5.92 -7.70 -10.47
CA LYS A 171 7.22 -7.04 -10.35
C LYS A 171 7.13 -5.52 -10.43
N SER A 172 6.29 -5.00 -11.32
CA SER A 172 6.07 -3.56 -11.41
C SER A 172 5.45 -2.97 -10.15
N GLN A 173 4.58 -3.71 -9.45
CA GLN A 173 4.02 -3.29 -8.17
C GLN A 173 5.11 -3.26 -7.08
N ILE A 174 5.92 -4.31 -7.00
CA ILE A 174 7.04 -4.41 -6.06
C ILE A 174 8.05 -3.27 -6.27
N GLU A 175 8.30 -2.86 -7.51
CA GLU A 175 9.13 -1.69 -7.79
C GLU A 175 8.53 -0.37 -7.26
N MET A 176 7.20 -0.22 -7.34
CA MET A 176 6.50 0.93 -6.78
C MET A 176 6.50 0.92 -5.25
N LEU A 177 6.32 -0.25 -4.62
CA LEU A 177 6.49 -0.42 -3.18
C LEU A 177 7.88 0.03 -2.73
N ALA A 178 8.91 -0.49 -3.38
CA ALA A 178 10.29 -0.18 -3.08
C ALA A 178 10.60 1.32 -3.22
N ARG A 179 10.10 1.97 -4.28
CA ARG A 179 10.24 3.42 -4.52
C ARG A 179 9.72 4.26 -3.36
N TYR A 180 8.62 3.84 -2.75
CA TYR A 180 7.98 4.52 -1.62
C TYR A 180 8.31 3.87 -0.27
N LYS A 181 9.38 3.07 -0.20
CA LYS A 181 9.92 2.46 1.01
C LYS A 181 8.95 1.51 1.74
N MET A 182 7.97 0.96 1.02
CA MET A 182 7.17 -0.16 1.48
C MET A 182 8.00 -1.44 1.37
N ASN A 183 7.82 -2.38 2.30
CA ASN A 183 8.72 -3.53 2.45
C ASN A 183 8.02 -4.88 2.55
N VAL A 184 6.70 -4.92 2.42
CA VAL A 184 5.94 -6.16 2.37
C VAL A 184 5.04 -6.17 1.13
N TYR A 185 5.09 -7.30 0.42
CA TYR A 185 4.13 -7.67 -0.59
C TYR A 185 3.44 -8.95 -0.12
N HIS A 186 2.27 -8.79 0.48
CA HIS A 186 1.42 -9.89 0.89
C HIS A 186 0.67 -10.41 -0.35
N TRP A 187 0.90 -11.68 -0.69
CA TRP A 187 0.41 -12.28 -1.94
C TRP A 187 -0.66 -13.31 -1.63
N HIS A 188 -1.92 -12.95 -1.86
CA HIS A 188 -3.09 -13.80 -1.63
C HIS A 188 -3.33 -14.74 -2.80
N LEU A 189 -2.85 -15.98 -2.65
CA LEU A 189 -2.65 -16.93 -3.75
C LEU A 189 -3.81 -17.91 -3.96
N THR A 190 -4.78 -17.95 -3.05
CA THR A 190 -5.84 -18.95 -3.07
C THR A 190 -7.15 -18.38 -2.55
N GLU A 191 -8.23 -18.60 -3.28
CA GLU A 191 -9.62 -18.29 -2.90
C GLU A 191 -10.53 -19.39 -3.49
N ASP A 192 -11.79 -19.43 -3.08
CA ASP A 192 -12.93 -20.15 -3.66
C ASP A 192 -12.98 -20.05 -5.19
N HIS A 193 -12.63 -18.89 -5.76
CA HIS A 193 -12.68 -18.59 -7.20
C HIS A 193 -11.41 -18.96 -7.97
N GLY A 194 -10.37 -19.42 -7.28
CA GLY A 194 -9.12 -19.78 -7.92
C GLY A 194 -7.96 -20.14 -7.01
N TRP A 195 -7.30 -21.25 -7.33
CA TRP A 195 -6.01 -21.63 -6.79
C TRP A 195 -4.87 -21.21 -7.73
N ARG A 196 -3.96 -20.34 -7.28
CA ARG A 196 -2.99 -19.66 -8.17
C ARG A 196 -1.54 -20.09 -8.02
N ILE A 197 -1.24 -21.11 -7.23
CA ILE A 197 0.13 -21.55 -6.98
C ILE A 197 0.34 -23.01 -7.37
N GLU A 198 1.39 -23.31 -8.12
CA GLU A 198 1.73 -24.70 -8.40
C GLU A 198 2.24 -25.45 -7.15
N ILE A 199 1.54 -26.52 -6.79
CA ILE A 199 1.97 -27.49 -5.77
C ILE A 199 2.23 -28.82 -6.45
N LYS A 200 3.49 -29.26 -6.50
CA LYS A 200 3.90 -30.43 -7.29
C LYS A 200 3.24 -31.71 -6.79
N LYS A 201 3.04 -31.84 -5.47
CA LYS A 201 2.38 -33.00 -4.87
C LYS A 201 0.88 -33.07 -5.19
N TYR A 202 0.23 -31.94 -5.46
CA TYR A 202 -1.21 -31.85 -5.67
C TYR A 202 -1.56 -31.16 -7.00
N PRO A 203 -1.26 -31.78 -8.16
CA PRO A 203 -1.37 -31.12 -9.47
C PRO A 203 -2.79 -30.68 -9.85
N LYS A 204 -3.84 -31.32 -9.31
CA LYS A 204 -5.23 -30.88 -9.56
C LYS A 204 -5.56 -29.50 -9.00
N LEU A 205 -4.78 -28.99 -8.04
CA LEU A 205 -4.99 -27.62 -7.54
C LEU A 205 -4.86 -26.61 -8.67
N THR A 206 -3.92 -26.80 -9.60
CA THR A 206 -3.77 -25.93 -10.76
C THR A 206 -4.42 -26.46 -12.03
N SER A 207 -4.55 -27.78 -12.22
CA SER A 207 -5.23 -28.32 -13.41
C SER A 207 -6.77 -28.25 -13.33
N VAL A 208 -7.33 -28.05 -12.14
CA VAL A 208 -8.78 -27.90 -11.88
C VAL A 208 -9.03 -26.60 -11.11
N GLY A 209 -8.47 -26.48 -9.91
CA GLY A 209 -8.77 -25.37 -8.98
C GLY A 209 -8.39 -23.97 -9.51
N ALA A 210 -7.52 -23.87 -10.51
CA ALA A 210 -7.16 -22.60 -11.13
C ALA A 210 -8.16 -22.09 -12.17
N TYR A 211 -9.20 -22.86 -12.51
CA TYR A 211 -10.11 -22.55 -13.62
C TYR A 211 -11.57 -22.60 -13.19
N ARG A 212 -12.33 -21.56 -13.54
CA ARG A 212 -13.79 -21.50 -13.38
C ARG A 212 -14.45 -21.32 -14.73
N ALA A 213 -15.71 -21.75 -14.85
CA ALA A 213 -16.43 -21.72 -16.12
C ALA A 213 -17.04 -20.34 -16.45
N SER A 214 -17.21 -19.49 -15.43
CA SER A 214 -17.83 -18.18 -15.54
C SER A 214 -17.40 -17.26 -14.41
N THR A 215 -17.55 -15.96 -14.61
CA THR A 215 -17.31 -14.93 -13.58
C THR A 215 -18.54 -14.05 -13.41
N GLN A 216 -18.92 -13.76 -12.16
CA GLN A 216 -20.00 -12.84 -11.85
C GLN A 216 -19.67 -11.43 -12.32
N ILE A 217 -20.63 -10.79 -13.02
CA ILE A 217 -20.49 -9.40 -13.46
C ILE A 217 -20.64 -8.46 -12.26
N SER A 218 -21.78 -8.55 -11.57
CA SER A 218 -22.09 -7.83 -10.32
C SER A 218 -23.33 -8.46 -9.66
N HIS A 219 -23.56 -8.15 -8.40
CA HIS A 219 -24.84 -8.37 -7.71
C HIS A 219 -25.42 -7.07 -7.11
N TYR A 220 -24.79 -5.91 -7.38
CA TYR A 220 -25.13 -4.64 -6.74
C TYR A 220 -26.23 -3.84 -7.43
N THR A 221 -26.50 -4.14 -8.70
CA THR A 221 -27.52 -3.45 -9.49
C THR A 221 -28.18 -4.44 -10.40
N ASP A 222 -29.52 -4.45 -10.45
CA ASP A 222 -30.29 -5.40 -11.26
C ASP A 222 -29.87 -5.43 -12.73
N SER A 223 -29.45 -4.29 -13.29
CA SER A 223 -28.97 -4.18 -14.68
C SER A 223 -27.61 -4.82 -14.94
N LEU A 224 -26.84 -5.16 -13.91
CA LEU A 224 -25.53 -5.81 -13.98
C LEU A 224 -25.52 -7.19 -13.32
N ASN A 225 -26.69 -7.68 -12.86
CA ASN A 225 -26.80 -9.00 -12.29
C ASN A 225 -26.56 -10.07 -13.35
N GLY A 226 -25.69 -11.03 -13.05
CA GLY A 226 -25.45 -12.17 -13.92
C GLY A 226 -24.00 -12.61 -13.99
N GLN A 227 -23.76 -13.44 -14.99
CA GLN A 227 -22.53 -14.19 -15.23
C GLN A 227 -22.02 -13.83 -16.63
N ASP A 228 -20.71 -13.70 -16.80
CA ASP A 228 -20.13 -13.41 -18.13
C ASP A 228 -20.11 -14.64 -19.06
N HIS A 229 -20.24 -15.84 -18.48
CA HIS A 229 -20.16 -17.13 -19.17
C HIS A 229 -18.85 -17.36 -19.93
N LEU A 230 -17.75 -16.75 -19.45
CA LEU A 230 -16.43 -16.89 -20.03
C LEU A 230 -15.54 -17.76 -19.12
N PRO A 231 -14.98 -18.87 -19.63
CA PRO A 231 -13.97 -19.62 -18.91
C PRO A 231 -12.77 -18.74 -18.56
N TYR A 232 -12.37 -18.76 -17.29
CA TYR A 232 -11.30 -17.93 -16.77
C TYR A 232 -10.36 -18.73 -15.88
N GLY A 233 -9.06 -18.48 -15.95
CA GLY A 233 -8.11 -19.09 -15.03
C GLY A 233 -6.64 -18.87 -15.38
N GLY A 234 -5.81 -19.52 -14.57
CA GLY A 234 -4.35 -19.41 -14.62
C GLY A 234 -3.74 -19.55 -13.23
N PHE A 235 -2.43 -19.79 -13.19
CA PHE A 235 -1.66 -19.95 -11.96
C PHE A 235 -0.19 -19.58 -12.22
N TYR A 236 0.57 -19.38 -11.14
CA TYR A 236 2.01 -19.17 -11.16
C TYR A 236 2.74 -20.50 -10.93
N THR A 237 3.71 -20.78 -11.80
CA THR A 237 4.66 -21.87 -11.60
C THR A 237 5.57 -21.59 -10.41
N GLN A 238 6.19 -22.63 -9.84
CA GLN A 238 7.17 -22.44 -8.78
C GLN A 238 8.38 -21.61 -9.24
N GLU A 239 8.76 -21.71 -10.51
CA GLU A 239 9.84 -20.94 -11.12
C GLU A 239 9.51 -19.45 -11.21
N GLU A 240 8.31 -19.09 -11.66
CA GLU A 240 7.84 -17.70 -11.69
C GLU A 240 7.77 -17.09 -10.29
N ILE A 241 7.32 -17.87 -9.30
CA ILE A 241 7.29 -17.42 -7.90
C ILE A 241 8.70 -17.14 -7.39
N LYS A 242 9.66 -18.04 -7.61
CA LYS A 242 11.06 -17.81 -7.23
C LYS A 242 11.60 -16.55 -7.90
N GLU A 243 11.28 -16.34 -9.18
CA GLU A 243 11.67 -15.15 -9.93
C GLU A 243 11.11 -13.85 -9.32
N VAL A 244 9.86 -13.85 -8.83
CA VAL A 244 9.24 -12.71 -8.14
C VAL A 244 9.87 -12.50 -6.77
N VAL A 245 10.06 -13.56 -5.99
CA VAL A 245 10.66 -13.51 -4.64
C VAL A 245 12.08 -12.95 -4.70
N ASP A 246 12.91 -13.42 -5.63
CA ASP A 246 14.27 -12.92 -5.83
C ASP A 246 14.28 -11.45 -6.26
N PHE A 247 13.36 -11.07 -7.15
CA PHE A 247 13.20 -9.69 -7.59
C PHE A 247 12.82 -8.74 -6.44
N ALA A 248 11.96 -9.21 -5.54
CA ALA A 248 11.52 -8.48 -4.35
C ALA A 248 12.63 -8.33 -3.31
N ALA A 249 13.39 -9.41 -3.06
CA ALA A 249 14.50 -9.41 -2.11
C ALA A 249 15.58 -8.37 -2.47
N GLN A 250 15.89 -8.23 -3.76
CA GLN A 250 16.82 -7.19 -4.27
C GLN A 250 16.34 -5.76 -4.00
N ARG A 251 15.04 -5.59 -3.71
CA ARG A 251 14.38 -4.32 -3.44
C ARG A 251 13.99 -4.14 -1.98
N GLN A 252 14.50 -5.00 -1.09
CA GLN A 252 14.17 -4.98 0.34
C GLN A 252 12.66 -5.13 0.60
N VAL A 253 11.97 -5.87 -0.28
CA VAL A 253 10.55 -6.22 -0.15
C VAL A 253 10.46 -7.71 0.17
N THR A 254 9.81 -8.03 1.28
CA THR A 254 9.51 -9.41 1.67
C THR A 254 8.19 -9.82 1.02
N VAL A 255 8.17 -10.97 0.35
CA VAL A 255 6.93 -11.56 -0.17
C VAL A 255 6.37 -12.54 0.85
N ILE A 256 5.21 -12.22 1.42
CA ILE A 256 4.49 -13.07 2.37
C ILE A 256 3.41 -13.83 1.58
N PRO A 257 3.47 -15.16 1.46
CA PRO A 257 2.41 -15.92 0.83
C PRO A 257 1.22 -16.07 1.78
N GLU A 258 0.02 -16.02 1.23
CA GLU A 258 -1.20 -16.46 1.90
C GLU A 258 -1.80 -17.68 1.20
N ILE A 259 -2.07 -18.69 2.00
CA ILE A 259 -2.89 -19.85 1.63
C ILE A 259 -4.06 -19.89 2.60
N GLU A 260 -5.25 -19.60 2.06
CA GLU A 260 -6.50 -19.51 2.82
C GLU A 260 -6.85 -20.83 3.51
N LEU A 261 -7.16 -20.74 4.80
CA LEU A 261 -7.66 -21.85 5.61
C LEU A 261 -8.36 -21.37 6.88
N PRO A 262 -9.39 -22.10 7.38
CA PRO A 262 -10.05 -23.23 6.75
C PRO A 262 -11.18 -22.84 5.77
N GLY A 263 -11.59 -21.56 5.77
CA GLY A 263 -12.54 -20.97 4.81
C GLY A 263 -11.94 -20.81 3.42
N HIS A 264 -12.65 -20.12 2.51
CA HIS A 264 -12.14 -19.69 1.19
C HIS A 264 -11.38 -20.81 0.42
N SER A 265 -11.96 -22.01 0.41
CA SER A 265 -11.27 -23.25 0.00
C SER A 265 -11.95 -24.01 -1.15
N LEU A 266 -13.02 -23.48 -1.73
CA LEU A 266 -13.83 -24.18 -2.72
C LEU A 266 -13.03 -24.56 -3.97
N ALA A 267 -12.03 -23.76 -4.38
CA ALA A 267 -11.12 -24.12 -5.47
C ALA A 267 -10.31 -25.40 -5.16
N ALA A 268 -9.83 -25.55 -3.92
CA ALA A 268 -9.13 -26.74 -3.49
C ALA A 268 -10.08 -27.93 -3.33
N LEU A 269 -11.30 -27.70 -2.81
CA LEU A 269 -12.33 -28.74 -2.69
C LEU A 269 -12.81 -29.22 -4.06
N ALA A 270 -12.89 -28.36 -5.08
CA ALA A 270 -13.18 -28.78 -6.46
C ALA A 270 -12.09 -29.71 -7.03
N ALA A 271 -10.83 -29.46 -6.67
CA ALA A 271 -9.70 -30.30 -7.08
C ALA A 271 -9.63 -31.63 -6.30
N TYR A 272 -9.89 -31.59 -5.00
CA TYR A 272 -9.83 -32.72 -4.06
C TYR A 272 -11.03 -32.70 -3.09
N PRO A 273 -12.20 -33.18 -3.53
CA PRO A 273 -13.43 -33.13 -2.72
C PRO A 273 -13.31 -33.83 -1.37
N GLU A 274 -12.47 -34.86 -1.26
CA GLU A 274 -12.25 -35.65 -0.03
C GLU A 274 -11.78 -34.84 1.19
N LEU A 275 -11.30 -33.61 0.97
CA LEU A 275 -10.88 -32.66 2.01
C LEU A 275 -12.07 -31.98 2.72
N ALA A 276 -13.27 -32.00 2.15
CA ALA A 276 -14.47 -31.43 2.74
C ALA A 276 -15.17 -32.39 3.71
N CYS A 277 -16.21 -31.90 4.39
CA CYS A 277 -16.97 -32.66 5.38
C CYS A 277 -17.82 -33.79 4.76
N GLY A 278 -17.90 -34.94 5.43
CA GLY A 278 -18.72 -36.08 5.01
C GLY A 278 -17.92 -37.29 4.49
N ASP A 279 -18.61 -38.41 4.23
CA ASP A 279 -17.99 -39.65 3.73
C ASP A 279 -17.67 -39.59 2.24
N HIS A 280 -18.55 -38.98 1.47
CA HIS A 280 -18.43 -38.80 0.02
C HIS A 280 -18.75 -37.33 -0.36
N PRO A 281 -17.94 -36.36 0.09
CA PRO A 281 -18.16 -34.95 -0.22
C PRO A 281 -18.05 -34.65 -1.72
N GLY A 282 -18.75 -33.60 -2.16
CA GLY A 282 -18.76 -33.14 -3.55
C GLY A 282 -19.75 -33.90 -4.43
N PRO A 283 -19.63 -33.78 -5.77
CA PRO A 283 -18.64 -32.96 -6.47
C PRO A 283 -18.80 -31.46 -6.18
N PHE A 284 -17.69 -30.72 -6.19
CA PHE A 284 -17.68 -29.26 -6.08
C PHE A 284 -17.25 -28.63 -7.41
N LYS A 285 -17.51 -27.33 -7.56
CA LYS A 285 -17.00 -26.50 -8.66
C LYS A 285 -16.29 -25.30 -8.05
N VAL A 286 -15.26 -24.81 -8.73
CA VAL A 286 -14.63 -23.53 -8.42
C VAL A 286 -15.71 -22.44 -8.46
N ALA A 287 -15.70 -21.51 -7.51
CA ALA A 287 -16.74 -20.50 -7.37
C ALA A 287 -16.83 -19.58 -8.60
N GLU A 288 -18.06 -19.25 -8.98
CA GLU A 288 -18.39 -18.35 -10.11
C GLU A 288 -19.04 -17.04 -9.61
N SER A 289 -19.46 -17.00 -8.34
CA SER A 289 -20.13 -15.85 -7.71
C SER A 289 -19.39 -15.37 -6.47
N TRP A 290 -19.38 -14.07 -6.22
CA TRP A 290 -18.74 -13.49 -5.03
C TRP A 290 -19.49 -13.87 -3.76
N GLY A 291 -18.78 -13.96 -2.64
CA GLY A 291 -19.36 -14.15 -1.32
C GLY A 291 -18.77 -15.34 -0.57
N ILE A 292 -19.38 -15.64 0.58
CA ILE A 292 -18.88 -16.62 1.55
C ILE A 292 -19.57 -17.97 1.32
N TYR A 293 -18.78 -19.03 1.22
CA TYR A 293 -19.26 -20.39 0.96
C TYR A 293 -19.28 -21.25 2.22
N ASP A 294 -20.36 -22.01 2.42
CA ASP A 294 -20.51 -22.95 3.54
C ASP A 294 -19.50 -24.12 3.48
N ASP A 295 -19.06 -24.49 2.28
CA ASP A 295 -18.21 -25.64 2.03
C ASP A 295 -16.73 -25.30 2.27
N VAL A 296 -16.23 -25.76 3.41
CA VAL A 296 -14.89 -25.46 3.93
C VAL A 296 -14.07 -26.73 4.18
N TYR A 297 -12.76 -26.59 4.41
CA TYR A 297 -11.91 -27.71 4.82
C TYR A 297 -12.47 -28.43 6.07
N CYS A 298 -12.44 -29.76 6.06
CA CYS A 298 -12.94 -30.54 7.18
C CYS A 298 -11.92 -30.58 8.32
N ALA A 299 -12.20 -29.86 9.40
CA ALA A 299 -11.40 -29.84 10.63
C ALA A 299 -11.39 -31.19 11.40
N GLY A 300 -12.31 -32.09 11.07
CA GLY A 300 -12.43 -33.40 11.70
C GLY A 300 -11.54 -34.49 11.13
N LYS A 301 -10.97 -34.31 9.94
CA LYS A 301 -10.24 -35.36 9.23
C LYS A 301 -8.73 -35.15 9.22
N GLU A 302 -7.96 -36.21 9.42
CA GLU A 302 -6.50 -36.19 9.40
C GLU A 302 -5.91 -35.96 8.00
N ASN A 303 -6.59 -36.43 6.95
CA ASN A 303 -6.13 -36.19 5.57
C ASN A 303 -6.15 -34.70 5.21
N THR A 304 -7.07 -33.90 5.76
CA THR A 304 -7.10 -32.44 5.61
C THR A 304 -5.81 -31.80 6.12
N PHE A 305 -5.41 -32.13 7.35
CA PHE A 305 -4.17 -31.58 7.92
C PHE A 305 -2.94 -32.08 7.17
N LYS A 306 -2.91 -33.36 6.78
CA LYS A 306 -1.80 -33.89 5.99
C LYS A 306 -1.64 -33.15 4.65
N PHE A 307 -2.75 -32.87 3.97
CA PHE A 307 -2.77 -32.07 2.76
C PHE A 307 -2.20 -30.66 3.00
N LEU A 308 -2.69 -29.96 4.02
CA LEU A 308 -2.24 -28.59 4.32
C LEU A 308 -0.78 -28.53 4.73
N GLU A 309 -0.30 -29.47 5.55
CA GLU A 309 1.11 -29.57 5.94
C GLU A 309 2.02 -29.80 4.72
N ASP A 310 1.59 -30.63 3.79
CA ASP A 310 2.33 -30.88 2.55
C ASP A 310 2.35 -29.63 1.64
N VAL A 311 1.21 -28.96 1.45
CA VAL A 311 1.10 -27.70 0.69
C VAL A 311 2.01 -26.64 1.32
N LEU A 312 1.86 -26.38 2.62
CA LEU A 312 2.64 -25.38 3.34
C LEU A 312 4.14 -25.70 3.34
N THR A 313 4.53 -26.98 3.29
CA THR A 313 5.93 -27.38 3.12
C THR A 313 6.49 -26.88 1.78
N GLU A 314 5.77 -27.10 0.68
CA GLU A 314 6.19 -26.60 -0.64
C GLU A 314 6.20 -25.07 -0.67
N VAL A 315 5.16 -24.42 -0.13
CA VAL A 315 5.08 -22.95 -0.05
C VAL A 315 6.27 -22.37 0.73
N MET A 316 6.56 -22.87 1.93
CA MET A 316 7.69 -22.37 2.74
C MET A 316 9.06 -22.58 2.09
N ALA A 317 9.18 -23.50 1.12
CA ALA A 317 10.40 -23.69 0.34
C ALA A 317 10.56 -22.63 -0.77
N LEU A 318 9.45 -22.06 -1.25
CA LEU A 318 9.44 -20.99 -2.27
C LEU A 318 9.60 -19.60 -1.66
N PHE A 319 9.06 -19.39 -0.46
CA PHE A 319 9.03 -18.09 0.19
C PHE A 319 9.95 -18.06 1.42
N PRO A 320 11.06 -17.31 1.38
CA PRO A 320 11.99 -17.20 2.51
C PRO A 320 11.46 -16.34 3.65
N SER A 321 10.28 -15.73 3.51
CA SER A 321 9.63 -14.90 4.52
C SER A 321 9.60 -15.59 5.90
N PRO A 322 9.86 -14.87 7.00
CA PRO A 322 9.66 -15.40 8.34
C PRO A 322 8.17 -15.64 8.66
N TYR A 323 7.27 -14.99 7.93
CA TYR A 323 5.82 -15.11 8.08
C TYR A 323 5.18 -15.90 6.94
N ILE A 324 4.17 -16.69 7.28
CA ILE A 324 3.20 -17.29 6.36
C ILE A 324 1.83 -16.79 6.79
N HIS A 325 1.08 -16.18 5.88
CA HIS A 325 -0.31 -15.82 6.15
C HIS A 325 -1.18 -17.06 5.93
N ILE A 326 -2.09 -17.33 6.85
CA ILE A 326 -2.95 -18.52 6.81
C ILE A 326 -4.43 -18.16 6.62
N GLY A 327 -4.73 -16.88 6.35
CA GLY A 327 -6.08 -16.37 6.27
C GLY A 327 -6.83 -16.52 7.59
N GLY A 328 -7.96 -17.23 7.55
CA GLY A 328 -8.75 -17.59 8.72
C GLY A 328 -10.02 -16.77 8.91
N ASP A 329 -10.31 -15.89 7.96
CA ASP A 329 -11.51 -15.09 7.86
C ASP A 329 -12.72 -15.91 7.39
N GLU A 330 -13.89 -15.35 7.68
CA GLU A 330 -15.22 -15.72 7.14
C GLU A 330 -15.58 -17.21 7.08
N CYS A 331 -14.93 -18.11 7.83
CA CYS A 331 -15.18 -19.55 7.77
C CYS A 331 -16.52 -19.95 8.41
N PRO A 332 -17.57 -20.34 7.65
CA PRO A 332 -18.85 -20.70 8.24
C PRO A 332 -18.78 -22.03 8.99
N LYS A 333 -19.55 -22.17 10.06
CA LYS A 333 -19.52 -23.37 10.94
C LYS A 333 -20.52 -24.46 10.54
N LYS A 334 -21.47 -24.14 9.65
CA LYS A 334 -22.60 -24.98 9.27
C LYS A 334 -22.22 -26.39 8.82
N ARG A 335 -21.15 -26.55 8.03
CA ARG A 335 -20.69 -27.89 7.61
C ARG A 335 -20.06 -28.67 8.75
N TRP A 336 -19.39 -28.01 9.69
CA TRP A 336 -18.78 -28.68 10.85
C TRP A 336 -19.83 -29.13 11.87
N GLU A 337 -20.87 -28.34 12.09
CA GLU A 337 -22.03 -28.69 12.94
C GLU A 337 -22.66 -30.02 12.49
N ALA A 338 -22.86 -30.20 11.18
CA ALA A 338 -23.46 -31.41 10.62
C ALA A 338 -22.47 -32.58 10.40
N CYS A 339 -21.16 -32.36 10.54
CA CYS A 339 -20.14 -33.34 10.17
C CYS A 339 -19.75 -34.25 11.32
N LYS A 340 -20.04 -35.56 11.20
CA LYS A 340 -19.67 -36.57 12.21
C LYS A 340 -18.17 -36.58 12.57
N TYR A 341 -17.29 -36.25 11.62
CA TYR A 341 -15.85 -36.17 11.86
C TYR A 341 -15.48 -34.94 12.69
N CYS A 342 -16.07 -33.77 12.38
CA CYS A 342 -15.84 -32.54 13.14
C CYS A 342 -16.40 -32.67 14.55
N GLN A 343 -17.63 -33.20 14.69
CA GLN A 343 -18.25 -33.46 16.00
C GLN A 343 -17.43 -34.46 16.83
N LYS A 344 -16.86 -35.49 16.18
CA LYS A 344 -15.93 -36.39 16.85
C LYS A 344 -14.67 -35.67 17.33
N ARG A 345 -14.06 -34.80 16.51
CA ARG A 345 -12.90 -33.99 16.91
C ARG A 345 -13.20 -33.09 18.10
N ILE A 346 -14.35 -32.41 18.10
CA ILE A 346 -14.82 -31.58 19.22
C ILE A 346 -14.85 -32.40 20.51
N LYS A 347 -15.42 -33.61 20.46
CA LYS A 347 -15.49 -34.50 21.62
C LYS A 347 -14.11 -34.98 22.07
N ASP A 348 -13.28 -35.44 21.15
CA ASP A 348 -11.97 -36.03 21.43
C ASP A 348 -10.99 -35.00 22.03
N GLU A 349 -11.05 -33.75 21.56
CA GLU A 349 -10.18 -32.64 22.02
C GLU A 349 -10.81 -31.80 23.15
N HIS A 350 -11.99 -32.20 23.64
CA HIS A 350 -12.74 -31.51 24.69
C HIS A 350 -13.06 -30.03 24.38
N LEU A 351 -13.38 -29.74 23.12
CA LEU A 351 -13.74 -28.39 22.67
C LEU A 351 -15.22 -28.11 22.97
N LYS A 352 -15.56 -26.84 23.22
CA LYS A 352 -16.96 -26.47 23.53
C LYS A 352 -17.88 -26.48 22.31
N ASN A 353 -17.37 -26.06 21.15
CA ASN A 353 -18.14 -25.86 19.93
C ASN A 353 -17.21 -25.70 18.70
N GLU A 354 -17.81 -25.37 17.55
CA GLU A 354 -17.17 -25.21 16.26
C GLU A 354 -16.25 -23.97 16.17
N PHE A 355 -16.47 -22.95 17.02
CA PHE A 355 -15.54 -21.82 17.13
C PHE A 355 -14.23 -22.26 17.79
N GLU A 356 -14.31 -23.04 18.87
CA GLU A 356 -13.12 -23.66 19.46
C GLU A 356 -12.50 -24.71 18.51
N LEU A 357 -13.28 -25.33 17.60
CA LEU A 357 -12.75 -26.18 16.53
C LEU A 357 -11.92 -25.39 15.51
N GLN A 358 -12.33 -24.18 15.13
CA GLN A 358 -11.49 -23.29 14.30
C GLN A 358 -10.19 -22.94 15.01
N SER A 359 -10.27 -22.56 16.29
CA SER A 359 -9.07 -22.28 17.11
C SER A 359 -8.14 -23.50 17.17
N TYR A 360 -8.68 -24.71 17.35
CA TYR A 360 -7.90 -25.95 17.28
C TYR A 360 -7.20 -26.12 15.92
N PHE A 361 -7.93 -25.88 14.82
CA PHE A 361 -7.39 -25.94 13.45
C PHE A 361 -6.21 -24.99 13.27
N VAL A 362 -6.41 -23.71 13.61
CA VAL A 362 -5.38 -22.67 13.53
C VAL A 362 -4.18 -23.02 14.40
N LYS A 363 -4.39 -23.42 15.66
CA LYS A 363 -3.31 -23.82 16.57
C LYS A 363 -2.53 -25.03 16.05
N ARG A 364 -3.18 -25.97 15.35
CA ARG A 364 -2.50 -27.13 14.76
C ARG A 364 -1.61 -26.70 13.59
N ILE A 365 -2.12 -25.86 12.69
CA ILE A 365 -1.33 -25.30 11.59
C ILE A 365 -0.19 -24.42 12.11
N GLU A 366 -0.44 -23.59 13.11
CA GLU A 366 0.58 -22.75 13.75
C GLU A 366 1.73 -23.60 14.30
N ARG A 367 1.44 -24.67 15.06
CA ARG A 367 2.48 -25.58 15.57
C ARG A 367 3.32 -26.16 14.44
N PHE A 368 2.70 -26.54 13.33
CA PHE A 368 3.40 -27.04 12.16
C PHE A 368 4.32 -25.96 11.55
N VAL A 369 3.80 -24.77 11.27
CA VAL A 369 4.56 -23.64 10.72
C VAL A 369 5.72 -23.24 11.64
N ASN A 370 5.47 -23.17 12.96
CA ASN A 370 6.48 -22.92 13.99
C ASN A 370 7.57 -24.00 14.02
N SER A 371 7.21 -25.27 13.84
CA SER A 371 8.18 -26.38 13.77
C SER A 371 9.13 -26.27 12.58
N LYS A 372 8.78 -25.47 11.57
CA LYS A 372 9.62 -25.13 10.40
C LYS A 372 10.35 -23.80 10.56
N GLY A 373 10.32 -23.19 11.75
CA GLY A 373 11.01 -21.94 12.07
C GLY A 373 10.34 -20.69 11.49
N ARG A 374 9.05 -20.78 11.15
CA ARG A 374 8.25 -19.66 10.63
C ARG A 374 7.20 -19.23 11.65
N LYS A 375 6.59 -18.06 11.45
CA LYS A 375 5.47 -17.53 12.23
C LYS A 375 4.23 -17.41 11.35
N ILE A 376 3.04 -17.40 11.95
CA ILE A 376 1.80 -17.14 11.22
C ILE A 376 1.36 -15.68 11.34
N ILE A 377 0.70 -15.21 10.28
CA ILE A 377 -0.24 -14.08 10.33
C ILE A 377 -1.63 -14.64 9.97
N GLY A 378 -2.69 -14.16 10.61
CA GLY A 378 -4.06 -14.46 10.19
C GLY A 378 -4.99 -13.27 10.41
N TRP A 379 -6.10 -13.26 9.67
CA TRP A 379 -7.15 -12.25 9.82
C TRP A 379 -7.77 -12.31 11.22
N ASP A 380 -8.27 -11.18 11.72
CA ASP A 380 -8.62 -11.03 13.14
C ASP A 380 -9.67 -12.02 13.69
N GLU A 381 -10.40 -12.74 12.84
CA GLU A 381 -11.20 -13.92 13.18
C GLU A 381 -10.40 -15.02 13.89
N ILE A 382 -9.08 -15.12 13.68
CA ILE A 382 -8.26 -16.11 14.39
C ILE A 382 -8.24 -15.89 15.91
N LEU A 383 -8.69 -14.72 16.40
CA LEU A 383 -8.94 -14.43 17.82
C LEU A 383 -10.10 -15.28 18.40
N GLU A 384 -11.03 -15.72 17.57
CA GLU A 384 -12.21 -16.47 17.99
C GLU A 384 -11.80 -17.85 18.54
N GLY A 385 -12.18 -18.15 19.79
CA GLY A 385 -11.78 -19.39 20.48
C GLY A 385 -10.37 -19.35 21.09
N GLY A 386 -9.69 -18.21 21.04
CA GLY A 386 -8.40 -17.94 21.70
C GLY A 386 -7.19 -18.16 20.79
N LEU A 387 -6.25 -17.22 20.84
CA LEU A 387 -5.10 -17.18 19.93
C LEU A 387 -4.01 -18.19 20.29
N ALA A 388 -3.18 -18.49 19.31
CA ALA A 388 -1.94 -19.19 19.52
C ALA A 388 -0.83 -18.20 19.94
N PRO A 389 0.07 -18.55 20.89
CA PRO A 389 0.93 -17.58 21.58
C PRO A 389 1.85 -16.74 20.68
N ASN A 390 2.20 -17.24 19.49
CA ASN A 390 3.14 -16.59 18.57
C ASN A 390 2.47 -16.03 17.31
N ALA A 391 1.14 -16.07 17.24
CA ALA A 391 0.41 -15.59 16.08
C ALA A 391 0.38 -14.06 16.05
N THR A 392 0.56 -13.52 14.84
CA THR A 392 0.37 -12.11 14.52
C THR A 392 -1.03 -11.94 13.93
N VAL A 393 -1.73 -10.87 14.31
CA VAL A 393 -3.11 -10.61 13.88
C VAL A 393 -3.12 -9.53 12.81
N MET A 394 -3.84 -9.75 11.71
CA MET A 394 -4.16 -8.72 10.74
C MET A 394 -5.58 -8.21 10.97
N ALA A 395 -5.70 -6.99 11.51
CA ALA A 395 -6.99 -6.41 11.92
C ALA A 395 -7.68 -5.71 10.75
N TRP A 396 -8.73 -6.33 10.20
CA TRP A 396 -9.39 -5.87 9.00
C TRP A 396 -10.83 -5.41 9.23
N ARG A 397 -11.60 -6.12 10.07
CA ARG A 397 -13.03 -5.82 10.27
C ARG A 397 -13.20 -4.41 10.82
N ASN A 398 -12.40 -4.06 11.83
CA ASN A 398 -12.36 -2.74 12.45
C ASN A 398 -11.07 -2.52 13.26
N ILE A 399 -10.87 -1.30 13.77
CA ILE A 399 -9.70 -0.93 14.58
C ILE A 399 -9.76 -1.60 15.97
N ASP A 400 -10.95 -1.89 16.49
CA ASP A 400 -11.13 -2.45 17.84
C ASP A 400 -10.59 -3.88 17.94
N GLU A 401 -10.66 -4.69 16.88
CA GLU A 401 -10.04 -6.02 16.88
C GLU A 401 -8.51 -5.93 17.01
N GLY A 402 -7.88 -4.95 16.36
CA GLY A 402 -6.45 -4.68 16.53
C GLY A 402 -6.10 -4.20 17.95
N ILE A 403 -6.98 -3.40 18.58
CA ILE A 403 -6.83 -2.99 19.97
C ILE A 403 -6.87 -4.22 20.89
N LYS A 404 -7.85 -5.11 20.71
CA LYS A 404 -8.01 -6.33 21.52
C LYS A 404 -6.79 -7.25 21.39
N ALA A 405 -6.28 -7.46 20.17
CA ALA A 405 -5.09 -8.28 19.93
C ALA A 405 -3.85 -7.69 20.61
N ALA A 406 -3.61 -6.38 20.48
CA ALA A 406 -2.49 -5.71 21.14
C ALA A 406 -2.59 -5.75 22.67
N GLN A 407 -3.81 -5.64 23.24
CA GLN A 407 -4.05 -5.78 24.68
C GLN A 407 -3.77 -7.20 25.19
N GLN A 408 -3.81 -8.21 24.31
CA GLN A 408 -3.45 -9.59 24.57
C GLN A 408 -1.96 -9.88 24.28
N ASN A 409 -1.15 -8.86 23.99
CA ASN A 409 0.28 -8.92 23.67
C ASN A 409 0.62 -9.66 22.36
N HIS A 410 -0.32 -9.67 21.41
CA HIS A 410 -0.06 -10.16 20.06
C HIS A 410 0.35 -9.02 19.14
N ASP A 411 1.32 -9.27 18.27
CA ASP A 411 1.69 -8.32 17.23
C ASP A 411 0.53 -8.14 16.24
N VAL A 412 0.33 -6.91 15.80
CA VAL A 412 -0.82 -6.48 14.97
C VAL A 412 -0.33 -5.74 13.74
N VAL A 413 -0.79 -6.19 12.58
CA VAL A 413 -0.78 -5.42 11.33
C VAL A 413 -2.18 -4.82 11.17
N MET A 414 -2.27 -3.49 11.16
CA MET A 414 -3.55 -2.81 10.97
C MET A 414 -3.90 -2.78 9.48
N SER A 415 -5.06 -3.34 9.11
CA SER A 415 -5.61 -3.29 7.75
C SER A 415 -7.11 -2.96 7.74
N PRO A 416 -7.62 -1.97 8.50
CA PRO A 416 -9.06 -1.79 8.65
C PRO A 416 -9.75 -1.37 7.35
N THR A 417 -10.89 -2.01 7.05
CA THR A 417 -11.81 -1.68 5.92
C THR A 417 -12.12 -0.19 5.83
N SER A 418 -12.27 0.45 7.00
CA SER A 418 -12.59 1.86 7.14
C SER A 418 -11.55 2.84 6.58
N HIS A 419 -10.32 2.40 6.25
CA HIS A 419 -9.26 3.29 5.76
C HIS A 419 -8.44 2.70 4.61
N VAL A 420 -8.06 1.42 4.68
CA VAL A 420 -7.00 0.84 3.85
C VAL A 420 -7.44 -0.37 3.03
N TYR A 421 -8.75 -0.53 2.82
CA TYR A 421 -9.27 -1.40 1.76
C TYR A 421 -9.30 -0.61 0.45
N PHE A 422 -8.40 -0.94 -0.47
CA PHE A 422 -8.19 -0.22 -1.72
C PHE A 422 -9.01 -0.81 -2.88
N ASP A 423 -9.74 -1.88 -2.65
CA ASP A 423 -10.89 -2.32 -3.42
C ASP A 423 -12.11 -1.39 -3.29
N PHE A 424 -12.15 -0.51 -2.29
CA PHE A 424 -13.19 0.52 -2.14
C PHE A 424 -12.94 1.75 -3.02
N ILE A 425 -14.03 2.38 -3.47
CA ILE A 425 -14.02 3.61 -4.28
C ILE A 425 -13.29 4.77 -3.59
N GLN A 426 -12.82 5.72 -4.40
CA GLN A 426 -12.01 6.87 -3.99
C GLN A 426 -12.67 8.23 -4.25
N GLY A 427 -13.86 8.23 -4.86
CA GLY A 427 -14.64 9.41 -5.19
C GLY A 427 -16.14 9.09 -5.24
N LYS A 428 -16.91 9.95 -5.89
CA LYS A 428 -18.35 9.74 -6.13
C LYS A 428 -18.59 8.45 -6.89
N ARG A 429 -19.48 7.60 -6.36
CA ARG A 429 -19.73 6.24 -6.89
C ARG A 429 -20.08 6.25 -8.37
N GLU A 430 -20.87 7.20 -8.82
CA GLU A 430 -21.30 7.36 -10.21
C GLU A 430 -20.18 7.78 -11.18
N LEU A 431 -19.02 8.22 -10.65
CA LEU A 431 -17.85 8.62 -11.41
C LEU A 431 -16.67 7.65 -11.26
N GLU A 432 -16.83 6.59 -10.49
CA GLU A 432 -15.79 5.61 -10.18
C GLU A 432 -16.09 4.29 -10.91
N PRO A 433 -15.06 3.49 -11.23
CA PRO A 433 -15.30 2.16 -11.79
C PRO A 433 -16.04 1.28 -10.77
N LEU A 434 -16.72 0.24 -11.26
CA LEU A 434 -17.40 -0.73 -10.39
C LEU A 434 -16.41 -1.27 -9.34
N ALA A 435 -16.81 -1.26 -8.08
CA ALA A 435 -15.96 -1.61 -6.95
C ALA A 435 -16.84 -2.27 -5.87
N ILE A 436 -16.24 -3.08 -5.02
CA ILE A 436 -16.97 -3.88 -4.04
C ILE A 436 -17.66 -3.00 -2.99
N GLY A 437 -18.85 -3.44 -2.58
CA GLY A 437 -19.64 -2.88 -1.49
C GLY A 437 -19.90 -1.37 -1.59
N TRP A 438 -20.12 -0.75 -0.43
CA TRP A 438 -20.39 0.69 -0.28
C TRP A 438 -19.25 1.44 0.41
N GLY A 439 -18.07 0.80 0.53
CA GLY A 439 -16.91 1.40 1.16
C GLY A 439 -16.37 2.61 0.40
N TYR A 440 -15.70 3.52 1.11
CA TYR A 440 -15.22 4.79 0.57
C TYR A 440 -13.91 5.23 1.25
N ASN A 441 -12.79 5.02 0.56
CA ASN A 441 -11.44 5.28 1.07
C ASN A 441 -10.70 6.25 0.15
N THR A 442 -10.95 7.54 0.33
CA THR A 442 -10.26 8.60 -0.44
C THR A 442 -8.78 8.69 -0.08
N LEU A 443 -7.99 9.26 -0.98
CA LEU A 443 -6.59 9.60 -0.71
C LEU A 443 -6.41 10.42 0.60
N SER A 444 -7.27 11.41 0.84
CA SER A 444 -7.22 12.22 2.06
C SER A 444 -7.54 11.43 3.32
N ARG A 445 -8.48 10.48 3.23
CA ARG A 445 -8.85 9.59 4.33
C ARG A 445 -7.71 8.63 4.68
N VAL A 446 -7.05 8.05 3.67
CA VAL A 446 -5.84 7.22 3.86
C VAL A 446 -4.76 8.05 4.54
N TYR A 447 -4.44 9.24 4.01
CA TYR A 447 -3.42 10.10 4.59
C TYR A 447 -3.74 10.49 6.04
N ALA A 448 -5.00 10.73 6.39
CA ALA A 448 -5.40 11.12 7.74
C ALA A 448 -5.29 9.99 8.77
N TYR A 449 -5.21 8.73 8.33
CA TYR A 449 -5.16 7.57 9.21
C TYR A 449 -3.92 7.56 10.11
N ASP A 450 -4.12 7.16 11.35
CA ASP A 450 -3.06 6.82 12.30
C ASP A 450 -3.25 5.36 12.78
N PRO A 451 -2.38 4.43 12.36
CA PRO A 451 -2.54 3.02 12.70
C PRO A 451 -2.33 2.68 14.18
N THR A 452 -1.77 3.59 14.99
CA THR A 452 -1.58 3.35 16.43
C THR A 452 -2.73 4.00 17.23
N PRO A 453 -3.69 3.23 17.78
CA PRO A 453 -4.79 3.80 18.55
C PRO A 453 -4.30 4.43 19.85
N LYS A 454 -4.81 5.63 20.16
CA LYS A 454 -4.40 6.41 21.35
C LYS A 454 -4.81 5.77 22.69
N VAL A 455 -5.80 4.86 22.66
CA VAL A 455 -6.30 4.16 23.85
C VAL A 455 -5.32 3.11 24.38
N LEU A 456 -4.37 2.64 23.55
CA LEU A 456 -3.35 1.69 23.96
C LEU A 456 -2.32 2.35 24.89
N THR A 457 -1.84 1.60 25.87
CA THR A 457 -0.66 1.98 26.68
C THR A 457 0.61 1.94 25.84
N ASP A 458 1.70 2.56 26.31
CA ASP A 458 2.95 2.61 25.55
C ASP A 458 3.58 1.22 25.31
N ASP A 459 3.36 0.26 26.21
CA ASP A 459 3.77 -1.12 25.99
C ASP A 459 2.89 -1.82 24.93
N GLN A 460 1.57 -1.64 25.00
CA GLN A 460 0.65 -2.20 24.00
C GLN A 460 0.86 -1.60 22.60
N LYS A 461 1.23 -0.31 22.51
CA LYS A 461 1.54 0.33 21.21
C LYS A 461 2.71 -0.35 20.49
N LYS A 462 3.64 -0.99 21.20
CA LYS A 462 4.77 -1.72 20.59
C LYS A 462 4.33 -2.93 19.79
N HIS A 463 3.15 -3.47 20.10
CA HIS A 463 2.54 -4.56 19.34
C HIS A 463 1.88 -4.10 18.04
N ILE A 464 1.66 -2.80 17.83
CA ILE A 464 1.25 -2.30 16.51
C ILE A 464 2.50 -2.24 15.62
N ILE A 465 2.78 -3.33 14.91
CA ILE A 465 4.01 -3.49 14.14
C ILE A 465 3.93 -2.89 12.74
N GLY A 466 2.74 -2.50 12.28
CA GLY A 466 2.59 -1.83 10.99
C GLY A 466 1.19 -1.68 10.46
N VAL A 467 1.14 -1.33 9.18
CA VAL A 467 -0.09 -1.11 8.41
C VAL A 467 0.03 -1.78 7.05
N GLU A 468 -1.09 -2.30 6.58
CA GLU A 468 -1.24 -2.89 5.25
C GLU A 468 -2.50 -2.32 4.57
N ALA A 469 -2.46 -2.19 3.25
CA ALA A 469 -3.68 -2.01 2.48
C ALA A 469 -4.06 -3.28 1.74
N ALA A 470 -5.32 -3.70 1.90
CA ALA A 470 -5.89 -4.83 1.17
C ALA A 470 -6.34 -4.40 -0.23
N ILE A 471 -6.03 -5.21 -1.24
CA ILE A 471 -6.45 -5.02 -2.62
C ILE A 471 -7.13 -6.31 -3.07
N TRP A 472 -8.41 -6.46 -2.69
CA TRP A 472 -9.30 -7.49 -3.19
C TRP A 472 -9.72 -7.21 -4.64
N THR A 473 -9.91 -8.26 -5.44
CA THR A 473 -9.98 -8.11 -6.91
C THR A 473 -11.24 -8.65 -7.54
N GLU A 474 -12.35 -8.79 -6.80
CA GLU A 474 -13.65 -9.22 -7.33
C GLU A 474 -14.08 -8.39 -8.54
N HIS A 475 -13.78 -7.09 -8.50
CA HIS A 475 -14.05 -6.16 -9.59
C HIS A 475 -12.78 -5.60 -10.25
N MET A 476 -11.61 -6.20 -10.08
CA MET A 476 -10.36 -5.71 -10.71
C MET A 476 -9.79 -6.66 -11.77
N ASP A 477 -10.63 -7.10 -12.70
CA ASP A 477 -10.32 -7.98 -13.83
C ASP A 477 -9.08 -7.61 -14.67
N THR A 478 -8.65 -6.35 -14.64
CA THR A 478 -7.44 -5.88 -15.34
C THR A 478 -6.44 -5.22 -14.38
N HIS A 479 -5.15 -5.41 -14.67
CA HIS A 479 -4.07 -4.77 -13.93
C HIS A 479 -4.17 -3.22 -13.93
N ARG A 480 -4.73 -2.63 -15.00
CA ARG A 480 -4.96 -1.18 -15.09
C ARG A 480 -5.95 -0.67 -14.03
N LYS A 481 -6.95 -1.48 -13.70
CA LYS A 481 -7.91 -1.15 -12.65
C LYS A 481 -7.28 -1.26 -11.27
N VAL A 482 -6.42 -2.26 -11.05
CA VAL A 482 -5.58 -2.33 -9.84
C VAL A 482 -4.73 -1.08 -9.68
N GLU A 483 -4.03 -0.63 -10.74
CA GLU A 483 -3.22 0.60 -10.67
C GLU A 483 -4.09 1.84 -10.39
N TYR A 484 -5.27 1.96 -11.02
CA TYR A 484 -6.21 3.06 -10.75
C TYR A 484 -6.66 3.09 -9.29
N MET A 485 -6.94 1.93 -8.72
CA MET A 485 -7.40 1.78 -7.34
C MET A 485 -6.25 1.98 -6.35
N LEU A 486 -5.04 1.55 -6.67
CA LEU A 486 -3.88 1.68 -5.79
C LEU A 486 -3.27 3.09 -5.79
N TYR A 487 -3.20 3.76 -6.95
CA TYR A 487 -2.52 5.05 -7.08
C TYR A 487 -3.50 6.23 -7.17
N PRO A 488 -3.26 7.31 -6.40
CA PRO A 488 -2.08 7.60 -5.57
C PRO A 488 -2.16 7.14 -4.10
N ARG A 489 -3.16 6.36 -3.68
CA ARG A 489 -3.31 5.95 -2.26
C ARG A 489 -2.09 5.26 -1.67
N LEU A 490 -1.32 4.52 -2.48
CA LEU A 490 -0.03 3.96 -2.04
C LEU A 490 0.92 5.02 -1.47
N MET A 491 0.97 6.22 -2.07
CA MET A 491 1.88 7.28 -1.62
C MET A 491 1.45 7.85 -0.26
N ALA A 492 0.13 7.92 -0.01
CA ALA A 492 -0.39 8.30 1.30
C ALA A 492 -0.18 7.20 2.35
N LEU A 493 -0.38 5.93 1.98
CA LEU A 493 -0.10 4.79 2.84
C LEU A 493 1.38 4.74 3.23
N ALA A 494 2.28 4.98 2.27
CA ALA A 494 3.71 5.04 2.52
C ALA A 494 4.08 6.15 3.51
N GLU A 495 3.46 7.33 3.39
CA GLU A 495 3.62 8.40 4.38
C GLU A 495 3.15 7.94 5.77
N VAL A 496 1.97 7.32 5.87
CA VAL A 496 1.41 6.81 7.14
C VAL A 496 2.31 5.74 7.78
N ALA A 497 2.92 4.89 6.96
CA ALA A 497 3.71 3.75 7.38
C ALA A 497 5.15 4.13 7.78
N TRP A 498 5.70 5.21 7.20
CA TRP A 498 7.09 5.63 7.39
C TRP A 498 7.24 6.88 8.25
N THR A 499 6.45 7.92 8.00
CA THR A 499 6.62 9.24 8.62
C THR A 499 5.98 9.27 10.02
N PHE A 500 6.73 9.78 10.99
CA PHE A 500 6.22 9.98 12.36
C PHE A 500 5.08 11.02 12.38
N PRO A 501 4.03 10.85 13.20
CA PRO A 501 2.85 11.73 13.20
C PRO A 501 3.17 13.22 13.32
N GLU A 502 4.16 13.59 14.14
CA GLU A 502 4.61 14.97 14.36
C GLU A 502 5.34 15.59 13.15
N LYS A 503 5.67 14.79 12.14
CA LYS A 503 6.28 15.22 10.87
C LYS A 503 5.29 15.25 9.71
N LYS A 504 4.05 14.79 9.90
CA LYS A 504 3.02 14.84 8.86
C LYS A 504 2.59 16.29 8.64
N ASP A 505 2.67 16.72 7.39
CA ASP A 505 2.20 18.03 6.92
C ASP A 505 1.34 17.81 5.68
N SER A 506 0.02 17.92 5.85
CA SER A 506 -0.94 17.69 4.76
C SER A 506 -0.80 18.70 3.64
N VAL A 507 -0.47 19.96 3.95
CA VAL A 507 -0.30 21.02 2.94
C VAL A 507 0.91 20.67 2.09
N SER A 508 2.08 20.41 2.71
CA SER A 508 3.27 19.96 1.97
C SER A 508 2.99 18.68 1.17
N PHE A 509 2.33 17.69 1.76
CA PHE A 509 2.03 16.42 1.08
C PHE A 509 1.18 16.64 -0.18
N PHE A 510 0.00 17.26 -0.05
CA PHE A 510 -0.96 17.38 -1.14
C PHE A 510 -0.59 18.44 -2.17
N GLU A 511 0.02 19.55 -1.75
CA GLU A 511 0.22 20.70 -2.61
C GLU A 511 1.66 20.79 -3.16
N HIS A 512 2.66 20.18 -2.51
CA HIS A 512 4.06 20.36 -2.90
C HIS A 512 4.79 19.07 -3.29
N ARG A 513 4.56 17.97 -2.56
CA ARG A 513 5.28 16.70 -2.76
C ARG A 513 4.55 15.78 -3.73
N LEU A 514 3.29 15.45 -3.44
CA LEU A 514 2.50 14.56 -4.27
C LEU A 514 2.37 15.02 -5.73
N PRO A 515 2.18 16.31 -6.05
CA PRO A 515 2.07 16.74 -7.44
C PRO A 515 3.30 16.43 -8.30
N LYS A 516 4.50 16.47 -7.71
CA LYS A 516 5.77 16.11 -8.38
C LYS A 516 5.82 14.61 -8.67
N HIS A 517 5.45 13.79 -7.69
CA HIS A 517 5.40 12.34 -7.85
C HIS A 517 4.34 11.91 -8.87
N LEU A 518 3.19 12.58 -8.88
CA LEU A 518 2.16 12.33 -9.88
C LEU A 518 2.60 12.74 -11.27
N LEU A 519 3.37 13.82 -11.45
CA LEU A 519 3.97 14.15 -12.74
C LEU A 519 4.94 13.08 -13.24
N GLU A 520 5.77 12.51 -12.35
CA GLU A 520 6.65 11.39 -12.75
C GLU A 520 5.86 10.12 -13.08
N LEU A 521 4.76 9.84 -12.38
CA LEU A 521 3.85 8.74 -12.72
C LEU A 521 3.11 9.02 -14.04
N ASP A 522 2.76 10.28 -14.30
CA ASP A 522 2.06 10.71 -15.50
C ASP A 522 2.87 10.49 -16.79
N LYS A 523 4.20 10.53 -16.68
CA LYS A 523 5.15 10.21 -17.77
C LYS A 523 5.21 8.72 -18.12
N THR A 524 4.52 7.87 -17.37
CA THR A 524 4.45 6.41 -17.60
C THR A 524 3.08 6.00 -18.16
N ASP A 525 2.99 4.75 -18.59
CA ASP A 525 1.78 4.09 -19.05
C ASP A 525 0.84 3.67 -17.90
N LYS A 526 1.28 3.83 -16.64
CA LYS A 526 0.49 3.48 -15.46
C LYS A 526 -0.80 4.27 -15.39
N ILE A 527 -1.88 3.55 -15.13
CA ILE A 527 -3.20 4.16 -14.90
C ILE A 527 -3.29 4.53 -13.43
N TYR A 528 -3.61 5.78 -13.12
CA TYR A 528 -3.83 6.23 -11.76
C TYR A 528 -5.07 7.11 -11.70
N ARG A 529 -5.68 7.19 -10.52
CA ARG A 529 -6.77 8.10 -10.29
C ARG A 529 -6.24 9.54 -10.15
N VAL A 530 -6.38 10.34 -11.21
CA VAL A 530 -6.01 11.76 -11.18
C VAL A 530 -6.88 12.49 -10.14
N PRO A 531 -6.30 13.10 -9.09
CA PRO A 531 -7.10 13.85 -8.12
C PRO A 531 -7.80 15.05 -8.78
N GLY A 532 -8.94 15.46 -8.22
CA GLY A 532 -9.59 16.72 -8.59
C GLY A 532 -8.79 17.95 -8.14
N PRO A 533 -9.22 19.16 -8.53
CA PRO A 533 -8.53 20.40 -8.15
C PRO A 533 -8.50 20.57 -6.62
N ILE A 534 -7.35 20.97 -6.10
CA ILE A 534 -7.20 21.28 -4.67
C ILE A 534 -7.85 22.64 -4.41
N GLY A 535 -8.66 22.74 -3.35
CA GLY A 535 -9.35 23.98 -2.95
C GLY A 535 -10.87 23.94 -3.08
N ILE A 536 -11.41 22.91 -3.75
CA ILE A 536 -12.85 22.60 -3.77
C ILE A 536 -13.07 21.10 -3.60
N THR A 537 -14.27 20.72 -3.16
CA THR A 537 -14.69 19.33 -2.99
C THR A 537 -16.13 19.16 -3.43
N ASP A 538 -16.57 17.91 -3.55
CA ASP A 538 -17.98 17.60 -3.76
C ASP A 538 -18.80 17.93 -2.50
N THR A 539 -19.37 19.13 -2.45
CA THR A 539 -20.09 19.64 -1.27
C THR A 539 -21.02 20.80 -1.61
N THR A 540 -21.80 21.23 -0.61
CA THR A 540 -22.62 22.45 -0.66
C THR A 540 -22.08 23.46 0.34
N LEU A 541 -21.84 24.70 -0.09
CA LEU A 541 -21.40 25.81 0.73
C LEU A 541 -22.48 26.89 0.82
N ILE A 542 -22.70 27.42 2.02
CA ILE A 542 -23.75 28.42 2.31
C ILE A 542 -23.09 29.76 2.59
N GLY A 543 -23.56 30.82 1.93
CA GLY A 543 -22.98 32.16 2.01
C GLY A 543 -23.28 33.02 0.79
N SER A 544 -22.95 34.31 0.88
CA SER A 544 -23.19 35.29 -0.18
C SER A 544 -21.96 35.61 -1.01
N VAL A 545 -20.75 35.37 -0.49
CA VAL A 545 -19.47 35.63 -1.17
C VAL A 545 -18.51 34.50 -0.86
N PHE A 546 -17.93 33.89 -1.90
CA PHE A 546 -16.93 32.84 -1.79
C PHE A 546 -15.72 33.17 -2.64
N LYS A 547 -14.52 33.08 -2.05
CA LYS A 547 -13.26 33.25 -2.77
C LYS A 547 -12.63 31.88 -3.01
N ILE A 548 -12.59 31.46 -4.27
CA ILE A 548 -12.12 30.15 -4.68
C ILE A 548 -10.70 30.24 -5.24
N SER A 549 -9.77 29.61 -4.53
CA SER A 549 -8.38 29.46 -4.98
C SER A 549 -8.10 27.98 -5.25
N LEU A 550 -7.84 27.64 -6.51
CA LEU A 550 -7.59 26.27 -6.94
C LEU A 550 -6.09 26.04 -7.15
N LYS A 551 -5.62 24.84 -6.82
CA LYS A 551 -4.25 24.39 -7.11
C LYS A 551 -4.30 23.07 -7.88
N VAL A 552 -3.32 22.89 -8.76
CA VAL A 552 -3.19 21.67 -9.55
C VAL A 552 -2.66 20.53 -8.67
N PRO A 553 -3.30 19.35 -8.68
CA PRO A 553 -2.84 18.21 -7.91
C PRO A 553 -1.72 17.42 -8.61
N VAL A 554 -1.41 17.77 -9.86
CA VAL A 554 -0.33 17.18 -10.67
C VAL A 554 0.45 18.35 -11.25
N GLU A 555 1.76 18.37 -11.07
CA GLU A 555 2.59 19.46 -11.56
C GLU A 555 2.48 19.59 -13.09
N GLY A 556 2.29 20.81 -13.59
CA GLY A 556 2.09 21.09 -15.02
C GLY A 556 0.67 20.77 -15.56
N ALA A 557 -0.24 20.25 -14.74
CA ALA A 557 -1.63 20.05 -15.16
C ALA A 557 -2.38 21.38 -15.34
N LYS A 558 -3.56 21.30 -15.95
CA LYS A 558 -4.49 22.42 -16.14
C LYS A 558 -5.81 22.10 -15.47
N ILE A 559 -6.49 23.14 -14.96
CA ILE A 559 -7.83 23.06 -14.42
C ILE A 559 -8.78 23.79 -15.37
N TYR A 560 -9.82 23.10 -15.81
CA TYR A 560 -10.91 23.69 -16.56
C TYR A 560 -12.18 23.70 -15.71
N TYR A 561 -12.99 24.74 -15.80
CA TYR A 561 -14.19 24.87 -14.99
C TYR A 561 -15.33 25.60 -15.71
N ASN A 562 -16.57 25.35 -15.26
CA ASN A 562 -17.76 26.06 -15.72
C ASN A 562 -18.78 26.26 -14.59
N PHE A 563 -19.85 26.99 -14.92
CA PHE A 563 -21.03 27.20 -14.05
C PHE A 563 -22.35 26.79 -14.72
N GLU A 564 -22.28 26.00 -15.78
CA GLU A 564 -23.38 25.77 -16.73
C GLU A 564 -24.17 24.49 -16.41
N GLY A 565 -23.76 23.75 -15.39
CA GLY A 565 -24.42 22.53 -14.93
C GLY A 565 -23.94 21.25 -15.63
N GLN A 566 -23.37 21.34 -16.84
CA GLN A 566 -22.66 20.21 -17.45
C GLN A 566 -21.27 19.98 -16.84
N ASP A 567 -20.76 18.76 -16.99
CA ASP A 567 -19.39 18.41 -16.59
C ASP A 567 -18.36 19.23 -17.35
N ALA A 568 -17.35 19.71 -16.63
CA ALA A 568 -16.31 20.57 -17.16
C ALA A 568 -15.40 19.83 -18.15
N ARG A 569 -14.95 20.55 -19.19
CA ARG A 569 -14.14 20.06 -20.31
C ARG A 569 -13.16 21.14 -20.80
N GLU A 570 -12.27 20.77 -21.71
CA GLU A 570 -11.25 21.68 -22.29
C GLU A 570 -11.81 22.87 -23.06
N THR A 571 -13.09 22.83 -23.42
CA THR A 571 -13.82 23.93 -24.07
C THR A 571 -14.23 25.03 -23.10
N ASP A 572 -14.16 24.77 -21.79
CA ASP A 572 -14.62 25.68 -20.75
C ASP A 572 -13.48 26.60 -20.26
N TYR A 573 -13.73 27.38 -19.21
CA TYR A 573 -12.76 28.36 -18.71
C TYR A 573 -11.51 27.67 -18.14
N LEU A 574 -10.34 28.10 -18.61
CA LEU A 574 -9.07 27.76 -17.98
C LEU A 574 -8.95 28.53 -16.66
N TYR A 575 -8.62 27.83 -15.58
CA TYR A 575 -8.35 28.46 -14.28
C TYR A 575 -6.97 29.14 -14.29
N GLU A 576 -6.95 30.47 -14.33
CA GLU A 576 -5.71 31.27 -14.33
C GLU A 576 -5.52 32.10 -13.04
N LYS A 577 -6.60 32.35 -12.30
CA LYS A 577 -6.59 33.18 -11.08
C LYS A 577 -7.75 32.83 -10.15
N PRO A 578 -7.69 33.21 -8.86
CA PRO A 578 -8.81 33.06 -7.94
C PRO A 578 -10.12 33.66 -8.46
N ILE A 579 -11.22 32.99 -8.15
CA ILE A 579 -12.57 33.33 -8.60
C ILE A 579 -13.39 33.78 -7.40
N ASP A 580 -14.06 34.92 -7.50
CA ASP A 580 -15.06 35.35 -6.53
C ASP A 580 -16.45 34.95 -7.03
N ILE A 581 -17.16 34.15 -6.23
CA ILE A 581 -18.56 33.77 -6.46
C ILE A 581 -19.42 34.62 -5.55
N ILE A 582 -20.18 35.54 -6.13
CA ILE A 582 -21.07 36.46 -5.42
C ILE A 582 -22.51 36.07 -5.74
N LEU A 583 -23.29 35.78 -4.69
CA LEU A 583 -24.69 35.34 -4.80
C LEU A 583 -25.62 36.35 -4.14
N ARG A 584 -26.70 36.71 -4.82
CA ARG A 584 -27.83 37.42 -4.22
C ARG A 584 -28.68 36.46 -3.40
N LYS A 585 -29.50 37.01 -2.51
CA LYS A 585 -30.44 36.22 -1.70
C LYS A 585 -31.35 35.38 -2.61
N GLY A 586 -31.47 34.09 -2.31
CA GLY A 586 -32.20 33.09 -3.09
C GLY A 586 -31.41 32.49 -4.26
N GLU A 587 -30.19 32.94 -4.55
CA GLU A 587 -29.40 32.42 -5.67
C GLU A 587 -28.62 31.16 -5.29
N LYS A 588 -28.41 30.31 -6.31
CA LYS A 588 -27.51 29.17 -6.28
C LYS A 588 -26.58 29.20 -7.49
N ARG A 589 -25.36 28.71 -7.32
CA ARG A 589 -24.37 28.57 -8.40
C ARG A 589 -23.60 27.28 -8.20
N GLN A 590 -23.48 26.46 -9.23
CA GLN A 590 -22.71 25.23 -9.16
C GLN A 590 -21.40 25.43 -9.93
N LEU A 591 -20.26 25.30 -9.26
CA LEU A 591 -18.96 25.21 -9.92
C LEU A 591 -18.70 23.74 -10.23
N LYS A 592 -18.33 23.44 -11.48
CA LYS A 592 -17.81 22.13 -11.89
C LYS A 592 -16.41 22.32 -12.45
N ALA A 593 -15.48 21.45 -12.07
CA ALA A 593 -14.10 21.55 -12.49
C ALA A 593 -13.45 20.18 -12.73
N ILE A 594 -12.54 20.15 -13.70
CA ILE A 594 -11.77 18.96 -14.10
C ILE A 594 -10.27 19.30 -14.16
N VAL A 595 -9.43 18.34 -13.78
CA VAL A 595 -7.97 18.41 -13.94
C VAL A 595 -7.57 17.59 -15.17
N ILE A 596 -6.70 18.16 -16.00
CA ILE A 596 -6.08 17.47 -17.12
C ILE A 596 -4.56 17.56 -17.00
N THR A 597 -3.93 16.40 -16.94
CA THR A 597 -2.49 16.23 -16.77
C THR A 597 -1.72 16.52 -18.06
N PRO A 598 -0.39 16.73 -18.01
CA PRO A 598 0.43 16.88 -19.20
C PRO A 598 0.31 15.74 -20.22
N SER A 599 0.12 14.48 -19.77
CA SER A 599 -0.10 13.33 -20.66
C SER A 599 -1.52 13.22 -21.22
N GLY A 600 -2.46 14.03 -20.73
CA GLY A 600 -3.87 14.02 -21.11
C GLY A 600 -4.77 13.13 -20.24
N LYS A 601 -4.25 12.47 -19.20
CA LYS A 601 -5.06 11.80 -18.17
C LYS A 601 -5.93 12.83 -17.44
N ARG A 602 -7.15 12.43 -17.05
CA ARG A 602 -8.18 13.33 -16.51
C ARG A 602 -8.67 12.91 -15.13
N SER A 603 -9.02 13.87 -14.29
CA SER A 603 -9.77 13.60 -13.06
C SER A 603 -11.25 13.36 -13.35
N ALA A 604 -11.97 12.78 -12.39
CA ALA A 604 -13.42 12.95 -12.31
C ALA A 604 -13.76 14.45 -12.11
N ASN A 605 -14.96 14.85 -12.51
CA ASN A 605 -15.44 16.21 -12.27
C ASN A 605 -15.70 16.42 -10.77
N THR A 606 -15.15 17.49 -10.21
CA THR A 606 -15.44 17.94 -8.85
C THR A 606 -16.49 19.03 -8.90
N SER A 607 -17.53 18.93 -8.06
CA SER A 607 -18.65 19.86 -8.09
C SER A 607 -18.99 20.44 -6.71
N THR A 608 -18.93 21.77 -6.61
CA THR A 608 -19.34 22.50 -5.40
C THR A 608 -20.58 23.34 -5.69
N LEU A 609 -21.64 23.16 -4.90
CA LEU A 609 -22.85 23.98 -4.97
C LEU A 609 -22.77 25.12 -3.95
N PHE A 610 -22.89 26.35 -4.41
CA PHE A 610 -22.92 27.55 -3.58
C PHE A 610 -24.37 28.04 -3.47
N ILE A 611 -24.83 28.36 -2.27
CA ILE A 611 -26.21 28.80 -2.00
C ILE A 611 -26.21 30.01 -1.06
N ASN A 612 -26.96 31.05 -1.44
CA ASN A 612 -27.31 32.16 -0.53
C ASN A 612 -28.82 32.09 -0.23
N PRO A 613 -29.23 31.51 0.91
CA PRO A 613 -30.63 31.20 1.21
C PRO A 613 -31.54 32.43 1.36
#